data_AF-M3N4X8-F1
#
_entry.id   AF-M3N4X8-F1
#
_cell.length_a   1.000
_cell.length_b   1.000
_cell.length_c   1.000
_cell.angle_alpha   90.00
_cell.angle_beta   90.00
_cell.angle_gamma   90.00
#
_symmetry.space_group_name_H-M   'P 1'
#
loop_
_entity.id
_entity.type
_entity.pdbx_description
1 polymer ?
#
loop_
_entity_poly.entity_id
_entity_poly.type
_entity_poly.pdbx_seq_one_letter_code
_entity_poly.pdbx_strand_id
1 'polypeptide(L)'
;MLIARFKKALISCSLGAFVVSSLWLNVANASNQEVKVKDYFGEQTIKLPVSKIIYLGSFAEVPAMFNTWDRVVGISDYAFKSDIVKATLKDPERIKPMSSDHVAALNVELLKKLSP
;
A
#
# COMPACT_ATOMS: atom_id res chain seq x y z
N MET A 1 -12.21 18.06 -51.44
CA MET A 1 -12.37 18.18 -49.97
C MET A 1 -12.21 16.85 -49.21
N LEU A 2 -11.49 15.84 -49.76
CA LEU A 2 -11.32 14.52 -49.13
C LEU A 2 -9.94 14.35 -48.46
N ILE A 3 -8.91 14.99 -49.02
CA ILE A 3 -7.51 14.89 -48.59
C ILE A 3 -7.27 15.57 -47.22
N ALA A 4 -8.03 16.63 -46.90
CA ALA A 4 -7.92 17.35 -45.64
C ALA A 4 -8.53 16.61 -44.43
N ARG A 5 -9.42 15.64 -44.66
CA ARG A 5 -10.05 14.84 -43.58
C ARG A 5 -9.16 13.69 -43.10
N PHE A 6 -8.34 13.12 -43.99
CA PHE A 6 -7.43 12.03 -43.64
C PHE A 6 -6.24 12.48 -42.78
N LYS A 7 -5.70 13.68 -43.01
CA LYS A 7 -4.61 14.23 -42.18
C LYS A 7 -5.03 14.47 -40.73
N LYS A 8 -6.26 14.90 -40.48
CA LYS A 8 -6.77 15.15 -39.11
C LYS A 8 -6.96 13.85 -38.30
N ALA A 9 -7.37 12.76 -38.95
CA ALA A 9 -7.57 11.47 -38.30
C ALA A 9 -6.24 10.79 -37.90
N LEU A 10 -5.23 10.86 -38.76
CA LEU A 10 -3.89 10.29 -38.50
C LEU A 10 -3.17 10.96 -37.31
N ILE A 11 -3.34 12.27 -37.14
CA ILE A 11 -2.74 13.02 -36.02
C ILE A 11 -3.46 12.71 -34.69
N SER A 12 -4.75 12.38 -34.73
CA SER A 12 -5.53 12.05 -33.53
C SER A 12 -5.16 10.67 -32.95
N CYS A 13 -4.84 9.69 -33.81
CA CYS A 13 -4.42 8.37 -33.36
C CYS A 13 -2.98 8.34 -32.84
N SER A 14 -2.07 9.15 -33.39
CA SER A 14 -0.68 9.22 -32.91
C SER A 14 -0.57 9.91 -31.56
N LEU A 15 -1.36 10.95 -31.28
CA LEU A 15 -1.42 11.57 -29.95
C LEU A 15 -1.99 10.61 -28.89
N GLY A 16 -3.05 9.86 -29.24
CA GLY A 16 -3.63 8.86 -28.33
C GLY A 16 -2.65 7.74 -27.97
N ALA A 17 -1.89 7.23 -28.96
CA ALA A 17 -0.87 6.21 -28.72
C ALA A 17 0.29 6.73 -27.85
N PHE A 18 0.68 8.00 -28.01
CA PHE A 18 1.76 8.62 -27.23
C PHE A 18 1.38 8.84 -25.76
N VAL A 19 0.11 9.15 -25.49
CA VAL A 19 -0.43 9.28 -24.12
C VAL A 19 -0.53 7.91 -23.44
N VAL A 20 -0.94 6.86 -24.17
CA VAL A 20 -0.95 5.49 -23.62
C VAL A 20 0.47 5.00 -23.34
N SER A 21 1.45 5.28 -24.21
CA SER A 21 2.83 4.87 -23.97
C SER A 21 3.50 5.59 -22.79
N SER A 22 3.19 6.87 -22.55
CA SER A 22 3.75 7.63 -21.42
C SER A 22 3.12 7.24 -20.07
N LEU A 23 1.86 6.79 -20.06
CA LEU A 23 1.22 6.20 -18.88
C LEU A 23 1.81 4.84 -18.51
N TRP A 24 2.19 4.02 -19.51
CA TRP A 24 2.80 2.71 -19.27
C TRP A 24 4.28 2.77 -18.89
N LEU A 25 5.03 3.76 -19.38
CA LEU A 25 6.44 3.95 -19.03
C LEU A 25 6.66 4.37 -17.56
N ASN A 26 5.68 5.02 -16.92
CA ASN A 26 5.77 5.40 -15.50
C ASN A 26 5.55 4.21 -14.54
N VAL A 27 4.92 3.13 -15.00
CA VAL A 27 4.70 1.92 -14.17
C VAL A 27 5.99 1.08 -14.04
N ALA A 28 6.90 1.17 -15.01
CA ALA A 28 8.10 0.33 -15.06
C ALA A 28 9.23 0.76 -14.09
N ASN A 29 9.19 1.98 -13.55
CA ASN A 29 10.28 2.52 -12.72
C ASN A 29 10.10 2.28 -11.21
N ALA A 30 9.03 1.59 -10.79
CA ALA A 30 8.71 1.38 -9.38
C ALA A 30 9.43 0.18 -8.72
N SER A 31 10.20 -0.61 -9.48
CA SER A 31 10.60 -1.95 -9.02
C SER A 31 11.84 -2.01 -8.12
N ASN A 32 12.54 -0.90 -7.86
CA ASN A 32 13.75 -0.86 -7.02
C ASN A 32 13.87 0.45 -6.22
N GLN A 33 12.76 1.03 -5.81
CA GLN A 33 12.80 2.23 -4.99
C GLN A 33 12.94 1.84 -3.52
N GLU A 34 13.85 2.48 -2.81
CA GLU A 34 14.07 2.27 -1.37
C GLU A 34 14.09 3.61 -0.64
N VAL A 35 13.70 3.59 0.63
CA VAL A 35 13.72 4.77 1.51
C VAL A 35 14.47 4.43 2.79
N LYS A 36 15.37 5.34 3.19
CA LYS A 36 16.12 5.22 4.44
C LYS A 36 15.41 6.02 5.53
N VAL A 37 15.14 5.37 6.65
CA VAL A 37 14.45 5.95 7.81
C VAL A 37 15.16 5.55 9.09
N LYS A 38 14.91 6.25 10.19
CA LYS A 38 15.46 5.91 11.50
C LYS A 38 14.36 5.39 12.42
N ASP A 39 14.56 4.20 12.99
CA ASP A 39 13.70 3.60 14.00
C ASP A 39 14.44 3.44 15.35
N TYR A 40 13.85 2.68 16.27
CA TYR A 40 14.44 2.42 17.59
C TYR A 40 15.83 1.77 17.51
N PHE A 41 16.11 0.96 16.49
CA PHE A 41 17.36 0.22 16.32
C PHE A 41 18.40 0.93 15.45
N GLY A 42 18.07 2.09 14.87
CA GLY A 42 18.97 2.88 14.05
C GLY A 42 18.42 3.14 12.65
N GLU A 43 19.30 3.24 11.66
CA GLU A 43 18.91 3.47 10.26
C GLU A 43 18.45 2.15 9.62
N GLN A 44 17.26 2.17 9.02
CA GLN A 44 16.64 1.06 8.31
C GLN A 44 16.39 1.45 6.85
N THR A 45 16.51 0.48 5.96
CA THR A 45 16.18 0.65 4.54
C THR A 45 14.92 -0.13 4.21
N ILE A 46 13.87 0.57 3.79
CA ILE A 46 12.57 -0.01 3.46
C ILE A 46 12.40 -0.02 1.93
N LYS A 47 12.11 -1.20 1.37
CA LYS A 47 11.81 -1.35 -0.06
C LYS A 47 10.39 -0.86 -0.36
N LEU A 48 10.24 -0.15 -1.47
CA LEU A 48 8.98 0.41 -1.96
C LEU A 48 8.53 -0.30 -3.25
N PRO A 49 7.21 -0.36 -3.51
CA PRO A 49 6.12 0.07 -2.63
C PRO A 49 5.80 -0.95 -1.52
N VAL A 50 5.50 -0.46 -0.32
CA VAL A 50 5.00 -1.32 0.76
C VAL A 50 3.55 -1.70 0.45
N SER A 51 3.31 -3.00 0.24
CA SER A 51 2.01 -3.54 -0.18
C SER A 51 1.24 -4.20 0.95
N LYS A 52 1.94 -4.77 1.95
CA LYS A 52 1.37 -5.45 3.09
C LYS A 52 2.04 -4.95 4.37
N ILE A 53 1.24 -4.68 5.40
CA ILE A 53 1.71 -4.10 6.67
C ILE A 53 1.01 -4.80 7.83
N ILE A 54 1.77 -5.03 8.91
CA ILE A 54 1.24 -5.50 10.18
C ILE A 54 1.57 -4.48 11.27
N TYR A 55 0.57 -4.12 12.07
CA TYR A 55 0.73 -3.22 13.23
C TYR A 55 0.67 -4.03 14.52
N LEU A 56 1.78 -4.08 15.25
CA LEU A 56 1.88 -4.82 16.52
C LEU A 56 2.08 -3.84 17.68
N GLY A 57 1.14 -3.84 18.61
CA GLY A 57 1.27 -3.18 19.90
C GLY A 57 1.07 -1.66 19.91
N SER A 58 1.33 -0.96 18.81
CA SER A 58 1.11 0.49 18.70
C SER A 58 0.74 0.92 17.28
N PHE A 59 0.46 2.21 17.10
CA PHE A 59 0.14 2.87 15.82
C PHE A 59 -1.11 2.36 15.09
N ALA A 60 -2.03 1.73 15.83
CA ALA A 60 -3.26 1.14 15.29
C ALA A 60 -4.15 2.10 14.49
N GLU A 61 -4.08 3.41 14.76
CA GLU A 61 -4.93 4.43 14.15
C GLU A 61 -4.27 5.14 12.96
N VAL A 62 -2.99 4.86 12.69
CA VAL A 62 -2.25 5.43 11.55
C VAL A 62 -2.91 5.09 10.21
N PRO A 63 -3.40 3.85 9.97
CA PRO A 63 -4.11 3.54 8.72
C PRO A 63 -5.38 4.36 8.51
N ALA A 64 -6.06 4.78 9.59
CA ALA A 64 -7.22 5.66 9.52
C ALA A 64 -6.84 7.07 9.04
N MET A 65 -5.73 7.61 9.56
CA MET A 65 -5.22 8.93 9.18
C MET A 65 -4.78 8.99 7.72
N PHE A 66 -4.10 7.95 7.23
CA PHE A 66 -3.57 7.92 5.86
C PHE A 66 -4.47 7.25 4.84
N ASN A 67 -5.62 6.72 5.26
CA ASN A 67 -6.54 5.96 4.41
C ASN A 67 -5.84 4.78 3.70
N THR A 68 -5.05 4.01 4.44
CA THR A 68 -4.22 2.89 3.94
C THR A 68 -4.65 1.52 4.46
N TRP A 69 -5.91 1.37 4.87
CA TRP A 69 -6.46 0.10 5.38
C TRP A 69 -6.31 -1.06 4.39
N ASP A 70 -6.32 -0.80 3.08
CA ASP A 70 -6.13 -1.77 2.00
C ASP A 70 -4.80 -2.54 2.10
N ARG A 71 -3.78 -1.92 2.69
CA ARG A 71 -2.43 -2.51 2.84
C ARG A 71 -2.24 -3.24 4.17
N VAL A 72 -3.16 -3.08 5.12
CA VAL A 72 -3.04 -3.72 6.44
C VAL A 72 -3.53 -5.17 6.34
N VAL A 73 -2.66 -6.12 6.69
CA VAL A 73 -3.01 -7.56 6.70
C VAL A 73 -3.13 -8.14 8.12
N GLY A 74 -2.62 -7.42 9.12
CA GLY A 74 -2.76 -7.78 10.52
C GLY A 74 -2.64 -6.57 11.44
N ILE A 75 -3.37 -6.60 12.55
CA ILE A 75 -3.33 -5.56 13.57
C ILE A 75 -3.60 -6.16 14.94
N SER A 76 -2.95 -5.66 16.00
CA SER A 76 -3.23 -6.10 17.36
C SER A 76 -4.71 -5.98 17.73
N ASP A 77 -5.24 -6.99 18.42
CA ASP A 77 -6.69 -7.12 18.67
C ASP A 77 -7.30 -5.93 19.44
N TYR A 78 -6.50 -5.20 20.23
CA TYR A 78 -6.95 -4.01 20.95
C TYR A 78 -7.40 -2.90 19.98
N ALA A 79 -6.85 -2.85 18.76
CA ALA A 79 -7.15 -1.83 17.77
C ALA A 79 -8.63 -1.84 17.37
N PHE A 80 -9.26 -3.02 17.32
CA PHE A 80 -10.67 -3.14 16.99
C PHE A 80 -11.61 -2.56 18.05
N LYS A 81 -11.08 -2.14 19.22
CA LYS A 81 -11.86 -1.44 20.24
C LYS A 81 -11.89 0.08 20.00
N SER A 82 -10.91 0.63 19.28
CA SER A 82 -10.84 2.06 18.94
C SER A 82 -12.04 2.48 18.07
N ASP A 83 -12.62 3.63 18.40
CA ASP A 83 -13.78 4.20 17.71
C ASP A 83 -13.44 4.66 16.30
N ILE A 84 -12.29 5.32 16.11
CA ILE A 84 -11.84 5.76 14.78
C ILE A 84 -11.51 4.59 13.87
N VAL A 85 -10.96 3.50 14.43
CA VAL A 85 -10.73 2.25 13.67
C VAL A 85 -12.05 1.69 13.20
N LYS A 86 -13.05 1.56 14.08
CA LYS A 86 -14.40 1.09 13.71
C LYS A 86 -15.08 1.99 12.67
N ALA A 87 -14.87 3.30 12.75
CA ALA A 87 -15.49 4.26 11.84
C ALA A 87 -14.88 4.19 10.42
N THR A 88 -13.57 3.95 10.32
CA THR A 88 -12.81 4.05 9.06
C THR A 88 -12.54 2.72 8.39
N LEU A 89 -12.33 1.63 9.14
CA LEU A 89 -12.12 0.29 8.61
C LEU A 89 -13.45 -0.32 8.16
N LYS A 90 -13.60 -0.53 6.84
CA LYS A 90 -14.86 -1.02 6.24
C LYS A 90 -14.96 -2.54 6.20
N ASP A 91 -13.82 -3.23 6.19
CA ASP A 91 -13.72 -4.68 5.97
C ASP A 91 -12.87 -5.38 7.06
N PRO A 92 -13.28 -5.33 8.35
CA PRO A 92 -12.47 -5.82 9.45
C PRO A 92 -12.13 -7.31 9.36
N GLU A 93 -12.96 -8.12 8.68
CA GLU A 93 -12.76 -9.56 8.51
C GLU A 93 -11.50 -9.92 7.70
N ARG A 94 -11.02 -9.00 6.84
CA ARG A 94 -9.79 -9.20 6.05
C ARG A 94 -8.53 -9.10 6.91
N ILE A 95 -8.57 -8.31 7.98
CA ILE A 95 -7.39 -8.00 8.79
C ILE A 95 -7.29 -9.02 9.92
N LYS A 96 -6.17 -9.75 9.97
CA LYS A 96 -5.95 -10.75 11.01
C LYS A 96 -5.75 -10.08 12.39
N PRO A 97 -6.54 -10.43 13.42
CA PRO A 97 -6.24 -10.02 14.78
C PRO A 97 -4.93 -10.66 15.26
N MET A 98 -4.00 -9.81 15.70
CA MET A 98 -2.70 -10.18 16.24
C MET A 98 -2.68 -10.02 17.76
N SER A 99 -1.68 -10.62 18.42
CA SER A 99 -1.48 -10.42 19.86
C SER A 99 -1.30 -8.94 20.20
N SER A 100 -1.87 -8.54 21.33
CA SER A 100 -1.63 -7.25 21.98
C SER A 100 -0.62 -7.36 23.14
N ASP A 101 -0.13 -8.56 23.43
CA ASP A 101 0.91 -8.81 24.44
C ASP A 101 2.30 -8.48 23.86
N HIS A 102 3.05 -7.63 24.58
CA HIS A 102 4.40 -7.19 24.24
C HIS A 102 5.52 -7.99 24.91
N VAL A 103 5.17 -8.83 25.90
CA VAL A 103 6.12 -9.64 26.68
C VAL A 103 6.19 -11.06 26.11
N ALA A 104 5.09 -11.55 25.55
CA ALA A 104 5.08 -12.82 24.85
C ALA A 104 5.95 -12.82 23.58
N ALA A 105 6.47 -13.99 23.24
CA ALA A 105 7.18 -14.18 21.98
C ALA A 105 6.25 -13.87 20.78
N LEU A 106 6.78 -13.15 19.80
CA LEU A 106 6.07 -12.88 18.55
C LEU A 106 5.79 -14.21 17.83
N ASN A 107 4.56 -14.36 17.32
CA ASN A 107 4.20 -15.54 16.54
C ASN A 107 4.80 -15.45 15.12
N VAL A 108 6.02 -15.95 14.98
CA VAL A 108 6.80 -15.91 13.73
C VAL A 108 6.11 -16.67 12.59
N GLU A 109 5.47 -17.80 12.87
CA GLU A 109 4.78 -18.59 11.85
C GLU A 109 3.55 -17.86 11.31
N LEU A 110 2.83 -17.14 12.17
CA LEU A 110 1.73 -16.30 11.74
C LEU A 110 2.22 -15.13 10.87
N LEU A 111 3.34 -14.49 11.23
CA LEU A 111 3.95 -13.44 10.43
C LEU A 111 4.33 -13.94 9.03
N LYS A 112 5.00 -15.08 8.93
CA LYS A 112 5.37 -15.70 7.64
C LYS A 112 4.13 -16.02 6.80
N LYS A 113 3.07 -16.56 7.43
CA LYS A 113 1.81 -16.89 6.75
C LYS A 113 1.10 -15.67 6.17
N LEU A 114 1.20 -14.51 6.82
CA LEU A 114 0.61 -13.26 6.32
C LEU A 114 1.45 -12.60 5.23
N SER A 115 2.74 -12.94 5.16
CA SER A 115 3.71 -12.42 4.19
C SER A 115 3.67 -10.89 4.10
N PRO A 116 3.90 -10.17 5.22
CA PRO A 116 3.98 -8.72 5.24
C PRO A 116 5.14 -8.19 4.39
#